data_AF-A0AB39WZE2-F1
#
_entry.id   AF-A0AB39WZE2-F1
#
_cell.length_a   1.000
_cell.length_b   1.000
_cell.length_c   1.000
_cell.angle_alpha   90.00
_cell.angle_beta   90.00
_cell.angle_gamma   90.00
#
_symmetry.space_group_name_H-M   'P 1'
#
loop_
_entity.id
_entity.type
_entity.pdbx_description
1 polymer ?
#
loop_
_entity_poly.entity_id
_entity_poly.type
_entity_poly.pdbx_seq_one_letter_code
_entity_poly.pdbx_strand_id
1 'polypeptide(L)'
;MSQNLIAALQNPDLYPHEVEGFQVIETHISWVILTGPYAYKLKKPVNFGFLDFTELSGREHFCNEELRLNQRLTEGLYLDVLPITGTDDAPAFGGEGPAIEYALKMRQFPQSQLLSTLQANGELNAAHIDEMAQQIARFHTQAPQVPAAHYQGTPEAVMDPVRQNFEQIRPFLSDKADLLQLDALQAWAEASFTRLKPLFEQRKAQGFIRECHGDIHLGNATMIDGKVVIFDCIEFNEPFRFTDVYADTAFLAMDLEDRGLKCLARRFVSQYLELTGDYQGLELLNFYKAYRALVRAKVSLFSMPAEASPVQRAATLRQYRNYANLAESYSTIPSRFLTITHGVSAVGKSSVAMRLVEALGAIRLRSDVIRKQLFGQQTAENAVGDGIYNADASTATYNKLHELAGIVLRAGFPVVIDATYLKREQRDAAAQVAEATGVPCLILDCTAPDAVIEGWLAHRKSVGTDPSDATLEVVKAQQASREPLGADEILRSKRVETNNSKSLDTLIADIRQRLPGL
;
A
#
# COMPACT_ATOMS: atom_id res chain seq x y z
N MET A 1 -18.76 -4.81 -31.88
CA MET A 1 -19.62 -5.38 -30.83
C MET A 1 -20.91 -4.59 -30.77
N SER A 2 -22.04 -5.23 -31.07
CA SER A 2 -23.35 -4.59 -31.04
C SER A 2 -23.98 -4.69 -29.65
N GLN A 3 -24.89 -3.77 -29.32
CA GLN A 3 -25.77 -3.93 -28.15
C GLN A 3 -26.63 -5.21 -28.28
N ASN A 4 -26.89 -5.65 -29.52
CA ASN A 4 -27.63 -6.88 -29.81
C ASN A 4 -26.90 -8.11 -29.26
N LEU A 5 -25.57 -8.21 -29.43
CA LEU A 5 -24.80 -9.33 -28.87
C LEU A 5 -24.96 -9.43 -27.34
N ILE A 6 -24.85 -8.30 -26.63
CA ILE A 6 -25.02 -8.27 -25.17
C ILE A 6 -26.44 -8.62 -24.75
N ALA A 7 -27.45 -8.22 -25.53
CA ALA A 7 -28.83 -8.63 -25.30
C ALA A 7 -29.03 -10.14 -25.54
N ALA A 8 -28.48 -10.69 -26.62
CA ALA A 8 -28.60 -12.11 -26.96
C ALA A 8 -27.87 -13.02 -25.97
N LEU A 9 -26.75 -12.56 -25.39
CA LEU A 9 -26.03 -13.27 -24.34
C LEU A 9 -26.83 -13.36 -23.02
N GLN A 10 -27.89 -12.58 -22.82
CA GLN A 10 -28.78 -12.72 -21.65
C GLN A 10 -29.81 -13.83 -21.85
N ASN A 11 -29.34 -15.02 -22.26
CA ASN A 11 -30.13 -16.24 -22.41
C ASN A 11 -29.49 -17.37 -21.57
N PRO A 12 -30.20 -17.94 -20.56
CA PRO A 12 -29.67 -18.99 -19.71
C PRO A 12 -29.16 -20.22 -20.46
N ASP A 13 -29.78 -20.57 -21.59
CA ASP A 13 -29.46 -21.78 -22.37
C ASP A 13 -28.05 -21.75 -23.00
N LEU A 14 -27.42 -20.57 -23.05
CA LEU A 14 -26.06 -20.40 -23.58
C LEU A 14 -24.96 -20.79 -22.59
N TYR A 15 -25.30 -21.01 -21.32
CA TYR A 15 -24.33 -21.21 -20.25
C TYR A 15 -24.31 -22.66 -19.77
N PRO A 16 -23.12 -23.26 -19.53
CA PRO A 16 -22.99 -24.65 -19.09
C PRO A 16 -23.26 -24.83 -17.58
N HIS A 17 -23.90 -23.85 -16.94
CA HIS A 17 -24.18 -23.80 -15.51
C HIS A 17 -25.56 -23.16 -15.28
N GLU A 18 -26.13 -23.37 -14.10
CA GLU A 18 -27.37 -22.70 -13.71
C GLU A 18 -27.16 -21.17 -13.66
N VAL A 19 -28.04 -20.42 -14.33
CA VAL A 19 -28.05 -18.96 -14.31
C VAL A 19 -29.11 -18.50 -13.32
N GLU A 20 -28.67 -17.80 -12.26
CA GLU A 20 -29.57 -17.31 -11.21
C GLU A 20 -30.29 -16.01 -11.61
N GLY A 21 -29.73 -15.29 -12.58
CA GLY A 21 -30.26 -14.04 -13.13
C GLY A 21 -29.18 -13.29 -13.90
N PHE A 22 -29.58 -12.28 -14.68
CA PHE A 22 -28.66 -11.43 -15.42
C PHE A 22 -28.58 -10.03 -14.81
N GLN A 23 -27.34 -9.56 -14.64
CA GLN A 23 -27.05 -8.14 -14.44
C GLN A 23 -25.90 -7.76 -15.37
N VAL A 24 -26.08 -6.68 -16.13
CA VAL A 24 -25.04 -6.14 -17.02
C VAL A 24 -24.44 -4.90 -16.36
N ILE A 25 -23.12 -4.93 -16.15
CA ILE A 25 -22.33 -3.79 -15.71
C ILE A 25 -21.56 -3.27 -16.91
N GLU A 26 -21.71 -1.98 -17.20
CA GLU A 26 -21.01 -1.32 -18.30
C GLU A 26 -19.90 -0.43 -17.75
N THR A 27 -18.68 -0.58 -18.28
CA THR A 27 -17.55 0.31 -18.01
C THR A 27 -17.15 1.07 -19.28
N HIS A 28 -16.18 1.98 -19.19
CA HIS A 28 -15.68 2.71 -20.37
C HIS A 28 -15.10 1.79 -21.46
N ILE A 29 -14.55 0.62 -21.08
CA ILE A 29 -13.83 -0.29 -21.99
C ILE A 29 -14.40 -1.70 -22.04
N SER A 30 -15.42 -2.03 -21.24
CA SER A 30 -15.94 -3.40 -21.16
C SER A 30 -17.42 -3.46 -20.80
N TRP A 31 -18.01 -4.62 -21.08
CA TRP A 31 -19.28 -5.09 -20.53
C TRP A 31 -18.99 -6.28 -19.61
N VAL A 32 -19.67 -6.37 -18.48
CA VAL A 32 -19.57 -7.52 -17.57
C VAL A 32 -20.98 -8.07 -17.35
N ILE A 33 -21.21 -9.32 -17.76
CA ILE A 33 -22.47 -10.03 -17.60
C ILE A 33 -22.35 -10.94 -16.38
N LEU A 34 -23.12 -10.64 -15.34
CA LEU A 34 -23.23 -11.45 -14.12
C LEU A 34 -24.33 -12.49 -14.32
N THR A 35 -24.04 -13.75 -13.98
CA THR A 35 -24.95 -14.89 -14.21
C THR A 35 -25.27 -15.69 -12.94
N GLY A 36 -24.79 -15.25 -11.77
CA GLY A 36 -24.94 -15.93 -10.48
C GLY A 36 -23.59 -16.45 -9.98
N PRO A 37 -23.16 -17.66 -10.39
CA PRO A 37 -21.86 -18.21 -9.98
C PRO A 37 -20.67 -17.63 -10.78
N TYR A 38 -20.90 -17.11 -11.99
CA TYR A 38 -19.85 -16.61 -12.88
C TYR A 38 -20.16 -15.22 -13.43
N ALA A 39 -19.10 -14.53 -13.86
CA ALA A 39 -19.15 -13.28 -14.58
C ALA A 39 -18.39 -13.42 -15.91
N TYR A 40 -18.88 -12.75 -16.95
CA TYR A 40 -18.30 -12.78 -18.29
C TYR A 40 -17.98 -11.35 -18.72
N LYS A 41 -16.70 -11.02 -18.82
CA LYS A 41 -16.21 -9.69 -19.21
C LYS A 41 -15.85 -9.68 -20.69
N LEU A 42 -16.47 -8.79 -21.45
CA LEU A 42 -16.25 -8.58 -22.88
C LEU A 42 -15.66 -7.18 -23.10
N LYS A 43 -14.62 -7.06 -23.92
CA LYS A 43 -13.95 -5.78 -24.21
C LYS A 43 -14.69 -5.01 -25.31
N LYS A 44 -14.88 -3.70 -25.14
CA LYS A 44 -15.52 -2.84 -26.15
C LYS A 44 -14.54 -2.54 -27.29
N PRO A 45 -15.01 -2.39 -28.54
CA PRO A 45 -14.17 -2.06 -29.69
C PRO A 45 -13.84 -0.56 -29.71
N VAL A 46 -12.98 -0.13 -28.80
CA VAL A 46 -12.60 1.29 -28.60
C VAL A 46 -11.10 1.47 -28.70
N ASN A 47 -10.67 2.68 -29.05
CA ASN A 47 -9.28 3.11 -29.03
C ASN A 47 -9.19 4.45 -28.31
N PHE A 48 -8.42 4.49 -27.22
CA PHE A 48 -8.18 5.69 -26.41
C PHE A 48 -6.73 6.19 -26.49
N GLY A 49 -5.95 5.69 -27.44
CA GLY A 49 -4.53 5.98 -27.63
C GLY A 49 -3.60 5.23 -26.67
N PHE A 50 -4.04 5.03 -25.42
CA PHE A 50 -3.33 4.21 -24.42
C PHE A 50 -3.78 2.75 -24.38
N LEU A 51 -4.85 2.42 -25.11
CA LEU A 51 -5.32 1.06 -25.40
C LEU A 51 -6.03 1.05 -26.76
N ASP A 52 -5.97 -0.08 -27.45
CA ASP A 52 -6.68 -0.32 -28.71
C ASP A 52 -7.30 -1.73 -28.71
N PHE A 53 -8.63 -1.77 -28.65
CA PHE A 53 -9.45 -2.97 -28.68
C PHE A 53 -10.32 -3.07 -29.94
N THR A 54 -10.04 -2.25 -30.97
CA THR A 54 -10.85 -2.17 -32.19
C THR A 54 -10.89 -3.50 -32.95
N GLU A 55 -9.73 -4.13 -33.10
CA GLU A 55 -9.58 -5.43 -33.76
C GLU A 55 -9.93 -6.59 -32.82
N LEU A 56 -10.57 -7.63 -33.37
CA LEU A 56 -10.97 -8.83 -32.62
C LEU A 56 -9.77 -9.56 -32.01
N SER A 57 -8.67 -9.69 -32.76
CA SER A 57 -7.42 -10.29 -32.27
C SER A 57 -6.80 -9.51 -31.11
N GLY A 58 -6.97 -8.18 -31.09
CA GLY A 58 -6.58 -7.34 -29.96
C GLY A 58 -7.40 -7.67 -28.71
N ARG A 59 -8.72 -7.84 -28.86
CA ARG A 59 -9.60 -8.23 -27.73
C ARG A 59 -9.28 -9.62 -27.21
N GLU A 60 -9.02 -10.59 -28.08
CA GLU A 60 -8.53 -11.91 -27.70
C GLU A 60 -7.25 -11.81 -26.87
N HIS A 61 -6.25 -11.11 -27.41
CA HIS A 61 -4.95 -10.93 -26.77
C HIS A 61 -5.09 -10.32 -25.37
N PHE A 62 -5.84 -9.23 -25.24
CA PHE A 62 -5.97 -8.56 -23.94
C PHE A 62 -6.89 -9.30 -22.97
N CYS A 63 -7.85 -10.09 -23.41
CA CYS A 63 -8.57 -11.01 -22.51
C CYS A 63 -7.61 -12.05 -21.92
N ASN A 64 -6.70 -12.59 -22.73
CA ASN A 64 -5.67 -13.52 -22.26
C ASN A 64 -4.65 -12.86 -21.34
N GLU A 65 -4.23 -11.61 -21.63
CA GLU A 65 -3.35 -10.86 -20.74
C GLU A 65 -4.03 -10.54 -19.40
N GLU A 66 -5.31 -10.18 -19.41
CA GLU A 66 -6.06 -9.95 -18.17
C GLU A 66 -6.13 -11.23 -17.32
N LEU A 67 -6.40 -12.38 -17.93
CA LEU A 67 -6.36 -13.69 -17.28
C LEU A 67 -4.97 -13.95 -16.66
N ARG A 68 -3.91 -13.88 -17.48
CA ARG A 68 -2.51 -14.15 -17.07
C ARG A 68 -2.09 -13.26 -15.90
N LEU A 69 -2.37 -11.97 -15.99
CA LEU A 69 -1.89 -10.98 -15.03
C LEU A 69 -2.64 -11.06 -13.70
N ASN A 70 -3.95 -11.28 -13.73
CA ASN A 70 -4.76 -11.32 -12.52
C ASN A 70 -4.63 -12.65 -11.75
N GLN A 71 -4.34 -13.77 -12.41
CA GLN A 71 -4.09 -15.05 -11.71
C GLN A 71 -2.90 -15.00 -10.74
N ARG A 72 -2.01 -14.00 -10.88
CA ARG A 72 -0.88 -13.78 -9.95
C ARG A 72 -1.31 -13.34 -8.55
N LEU A 73 -2.48 -12.72 -8.43
CA LEU A 73 -3.03 -12.16 -7.19
C LEU A 73 -4.41 -12.70 -6.82
N THR A 74 -4.99 -13.54 -7.70
CA THR A 74 -6.34 -14.06 -7.52
C THR A 74 -6.33 -15.58 -7.56
N GLU A 75 -6.52 -16.21 -6.40
CA GLU A 75 -6.62 -17.68 -6.30
C GLU A 75 -8.00 -18.12 -6.84
N GLY A 76 -8.07 -18.39 -8.14
CA GLY A 76 -9.24 -18.98 -8.80
C GLY A 76 -10.38 -18.01 -9.12
N LEU A 77 -10.16 -16.68 -9.09
CA LEU A 77 -11.16 -15.70 -9.54
C LEU A 77 -11.25 -15.64 -11.07
N TYR A 78 -10.11 -15.58 -11.77
CA TYR A 78 -10.04 -15.54 -13.23
C TYR A 78 -9.82 -16.94 -13.78
N LEU A 79 -10.74 -17.41 -14.63
CA LEU A 79 -10.87 -18.83 -14.94
C LEU A 79 -10.41 -19.18 -16.35
N ASP A 80 -10.94 -18.51 -17.37
CA ASP A 80 -10.74 -18.89 -18.77
C ASP A 80 -11.07 -17.74 -19.74
N VAL A 81 -10.58 -17.80 -20.97
CA VAL A 81 -11.00 -16.93 -22.08
C VAL A 81 -11.75 -17.78 -23.09
N LEU A 82 -13.04 -17.48 -23.27
CA LEU A 82 -13.93 -18.25 -24.12
C LEU A 82 -14.18 -17.52 -25.45
N PRO A 83 -14.04 -18.19 -26.60
CA PRO A 83 -14.55 -17.65 -27.86
C PRO A 83 -16.07 -17.67 -27.85
N ILE A 84 -16.66 -16.64 -28.44
CA ILE A 84 -18.07 -16.57 -28.77
C ILE A 84 -18.16 -16.74 -30.27
N THR A 85 -18.87 -17.77 -30.74
CA THR A 85 -19.09 -18.06 -32.16
C THR A 85 -20.56 -17.85 -32.54
N GLY A 86 -20.90 -18.07 -33.80
CA GLY A 86 -22.27 -17.90 -34.31
C GLY A 86 -22.49 -16.50 -34.90
N THR A 87 -23.60 -15.85 -34.50
CA THR A 87 -23.97 -14.51 -34.96
C THR A 87 -24.36 -13.63 -33.76
N ASP A 88 -24.42 -12.31 -33.94
CA ASP A 88 -24.84 -11.39 -32.87
C ASP A 88 -26.23 -11.72 -32.30
N ASP A 89 -27.13 -12.29 -33.12
CA ASP A 89 -28.51 -12.64 -32.71
C ASP A 89 -28.61 -14.07 -32.12
N ALA A 90 -27.63 -14.93 -32.41
CA ALA A 90 -27.58 -16.31 -31.94
C ALA A 90 -26.13 -16.70 -31.59
N PRO A 91 -25.57 -16.13 -30.50
CA PRO A 91 -24.21 -16.40 -30.07
C PRO A 91 -24.11 -17.74 -29.33
N ALA A 92 -22.93 -18.35 -29.33
CA ALA A 92 -22.63 -19.54 -28.54
C ALA A 92 -21.23 -19.46 -27.93
N PHE A 93 -21.07 -19.78 -26.64
CA PHE A 93 -19.76 -19.93 -26.02
C PHE A 93 -19.09 -21.23 -26.45
N GLY A 94 -17.86 -21.17 -26.97
CA GLY A 94 -17.09 -22.35 -27.34
C GLY A 94 -17.68 -23.19 -28.49
N GLY A 95 -18.56 -22.61 -29.30
CA GLY A 95 -19.17 -23.33 -30.43
C GLY A 95 -18.22 -23.56 -31.61
N GLU A 96 -18.66 -24.32 -32.61
CA GLU A 96 -17.90 -24.52 -33.85
C GLU A 96 -17.92 -23.26 -34.75
N GLY A 97 -16.86 -23.04 -35.52
CA GLY A 97 -16.73 -21.92 -36.46
C GLY A 97 -15.86 -20.76 -35.96
N PRO A 98 -15.75 -19.66 -36.72
CA PRO A 98 -14.93 -18.52 -36.34
C PRO A 98 -15.52 -17.78 -35.13
N ALA A 99 -14.66 -17.30 -34.24
CA ALA A 99 -15.06 -16.40 -33.18
C ALA A 99 -15.54 -15.07 -33.75
N ILE A 100 -16.66 -14.58 -33.24
CA ILE A 100 -17.16 -13.22 -33.47
C ILE A 100 -16.76 -12.28 -32.31
N GLU A 101 -16.47 -12.85 -31.12
CA GLU A 101 -16.02 -12.13 -29.94
C GLU A 101 -15.32 -13.06 -28.94
N TYR A 102 -14.66 -12.50 -27.91
CA TYR A 102 -14.12 -13.24 -26.77
C TYR A 102 -14.66 -12.72 -25.43
N ALA A 103 -14.85 -13.62 -24.48
CA ALA A 103 -15.24 -13.30 -23.11
C ALA A 103 -14.27 -13.89 -22.10
N LEU A 104 -13.84 -13.07 -21.15
CA LEU A 104 -13.11 -13.52 -19.98
C LEU A 104 -14.11 -14.04 -18.93
N LYS A 105 -14.03 -15.33 -18.61
CA LYS A 105 -14.84 -15.98 -17.59
C LYS A 105 -14.18 -15.86 -16.22
N MET A 106 -14.96 -15.43 -15.24
CA MET A 106 -14.53 -15.20 -13.86
C MET A 106 -15.54 -15.80 -12.87
N ARG A 107 -15.13 -16.12 -11.65
CA ARG A 107 -16.08 -16.32 -10.54
C ARG A 107 -16.76 -14.99 -10.25
N GLN A 108 -18.09 -15.01 -10.12
CA GLN A 108 -18.80 -13.85 -9.63
C GLN A 108 -18.66 -13.78 -8.11
N PHE A 109 -18.53 -12.56 -7.58
CA PHE A 109 -18.53 -12.29 -6.15
C PHE A 109 -19.53 -11.17 -5.81
N PRO A 110 -20.07 -11.14 -4.58
CA PRO A 110 -21.02 -10.11 -4.18
C PRO A 110 -20.37 -8.72 -4.19
N GLN A 111 -20.98 -7.75 -4.86
CA GLN A 111 -20.47 -6.37 -4.93
C GLN A 111 -20.44 -5.68 -3.55
N SER A 112 -21.22 -6.18 -2.59
CA SER A 112 -21.19 -5.73 -1.20
C SER A 112 -19.88 -6.07 -0.48
N GLN A 113 -19.09 -7.01 -1.01
CA GLN A 113 -17.82 -7.45 -0.44
C GLN A 113 -16.60 -6.71 -1.00
N LEU A 114 -16.79 -5.80 -1.96
CA LEU A 114 -15.72 -4.88 -2.39
C LEU A 114 -15.21 -4.09 -1.16
N LEU A 115 -13.89 -3.94 -1.02
CA LEU A 115 -13.33 -3.21 0.11
C LEU A 115 -13.72 -1.73 0.11
N SER A 116 -14.01 -1.15 -1.06
CA SER A 116 -14.62 0.18 -1.19
C SER A 116 -16.03 0.24 -0.58
N THR A 117 -16.83 -0.82 -0.72
CA THR A 117 -18.15 -0.94 -0.09
C THR A 117 -18.03 -1.19 1.41
N LEU A 118 -17.14 -2.08 1.85
CA LEU A 118 -16.86 -2.29 3.28
C LEU A 118 -16.39 -0.98 3.95
N GLN A 119 -15.57 -0.20 3.25
CA GLN A 119 -15.16 1.12 3.73
C GLN A 119 -16.34 2.08 3.88
N ALA A 120 -17.22 2.14 2.88
CA ALA A 120 -18.41 3.00 2.93
C ALA A 120 -19.36 2.63 4.09
N ASN A 121 -19.39 1.33 4.44
CA ASN A 121 -20.19 0.80 5.56
C ASN A 121 -19.48 0.90 6.92
N GLY A 122 -18.21 1.30 6.98
CA GLY A 122 -17.42 1.33 8.22
C GLY A 122 -16.91 -0.04 8.69
N GLU A 123 -16.88 -1.04 7.82
CA GLU A 123 -16.51 -2.43 8.09
C GLU A 123 -15.05 -2.75 7.74
N LEU A 124 -14.39 -1.87 6.95
CA LEU A 124 -12.95 -1.99 6.65
C LEU A 124 -12.13 -1.81 7.93
N ASN A 125 -11.29 -2.80 8.25
CA ASN A 125 -10.51 -2.83 9.49
C ASN A 125 -9.02 -3.14 9.23
N ALA A 126 -8.23 -3.12 10.31
CA ALA A 126 -6.79 -3.33 10.27
C ALA A 126 -6.37 -4.70 9.71
N ALA A 127 -7.16 -5.76 9.92
CA ALA A 127 -6.82 -7.11 9.45
C ALA A 127 -6.87 -7.19 7.92
N HIS A 128 -7.87 -6.54 7.28
CA HIS A 128 -7.92 -6.47 5.82
C HIS A 128 -6.67 -5.78 5.25
N ILE A 129 -6.24 -4.69 5.89
CA ILE A 129 -5.06 -3.94 5.48
C ILE A 129 -3.78 -4.75 5.70
N ASP A 130 -3.71 -5.52 6.79
CA ASP A 130 -2.57 -6.39 7.05
C ASP A 130 -2.43 -7.50 6.02
N GLU A 131 -3.57 -8.04 5.57
CA GLU A 131 -3.60 -9.05 4.52
C GLU A 131 -3.17 -8.45 3.17
N MET A 132 -3.66 -7.26 2.82
CA MET A 132 -3.22 -6.55 1.62
C MET A 132 -1.71 -6.27 1.65
N ALA A 133 -1.16 -5.80 2.77
CA ALA A 133 0.28 -5.56 2.91
C ALA A 133 1.11 -6.83 2.64
N GLN A 134 0.67 -7.98 3.16
CA GLN A 134 1.31 -9.27 2.93
C GLN A 134 1.25 -9.71 1.47
N GLN A 135 0.06 -9.63 0.86
CA GLN A 135 -0.12 -10.00 -0.55
C GLN A 135 0.71 -9.11 -1.47
N ILE A 136 0.68 -7.80 -1.27
CA ILE A 136 1.41 -6.82 -2.09
C ILE A 136 2.93 -6.98 -1.92
N ALA A 137 3.43 -7.13 -0.69
CA ALA A 137 4.86 -7.37 -0.46
C ALA A 137 5.35 -8.67 -1.12
N ARG A 138 4.58 -9.76 -1.00
CA ARG A 138 4.89 -11.03 -1.65
C ARG A 138 4.86 -10.89 -3.17
N PHE A 139 3.84 -10.24 -3.71
CA PHE A 139 3.70 -10.01 -5.14
C PHE A 139 4.87 -9.19 -5.69
N HIS A 140 5.22 -8.05 -5.08
CA HIS A 140 6.32 -7.20 -5.52
C HIS A 140 7.69 -7.90 -5.48
N THR A 141 7.92 -8.76 -4.49
CA THR A 141 9.18 -9.51 -4.40
C THR A 141 9.29 -10.63 -5.44
N GLN A 142 8.15 -11.22 -5.83
CA GLN A 142 8.08 -12.35 -6.77
C GLN A 142 7.82 -11.95 -8.23
N ALA A 143 7.24 -10.77 -8.47
CA ALA A 143 6.91 -10.30 -9.80
C ALA A 143 8.15 -10.22 -10.71
N PRO A 144 8.01 -10.51 -12.02
CA PRO A 144 9.12 -10.40 -12.97
C PRO A 144 9.79 -9.04 -12.90
N GLN A 145 11.13 -9.04 -12.85
CA GLN A 145 11.91 -7.82 -13.00
C GLN A 145 11.86 -7.35 -14.44
N VAL A 146 11.65 -6.05 -14.63
CA VAL A 146 11.76 -5.43 -15.95
C VAL A 146 13.23 -5.38 -16.34
N PRO A 147 13.63 -5.86 -17.53
CA PRO A 147 15.03 -5.86 -17.95
C PRO A 147 15.65 -4.46 -17.90
N ALA A 148 16.92 -4.35 -17.48
CA ALA A 148 17.59 -3.06 -17.35
C ALA A 148 17.64 -2.25 -18.66
N ALA A 149 17.72 -2.93 -19.81
CA ALA A 149 17.72 -2.31 -21.14
C ALA A 149 16.32 -1.86 -21.61
N HIS A 150 15.24 -2.31 -20.97
CA HIS A 150 13.90 -1.90 -21.32
C HIS A 150 13.70 -0.41 -21.04
N TYR A 151 12.94 0.32 -21.86
CA TYR A 151 12.71 1.75 -21.62
C TYR A 151 11.95 2.00 -20.31
N GLN A 152 10.91 1.20 -20.04
CA GLN A 152 10.09 1.39 -18.84
C GLN A 152 10.90 1.32 -17.54
N GLY A 153 10.51 2.18 -16.59
CA GLY A 153 11.21 2.39 -15.33
C GLY A 153 12.48 3.24 -15.41
N THR A 154 12.88 3.77 -16.58
CA THR A 154 13.84 4.90 -16.58
C THR A 154 13.21 6.10 -15.87
N PRO A 155 14.02 7.03 -15.32
CA PRO A 155 13.49 8.26 -14.74
C PRO A 155 12.57 9.01 -15.71
N GLU A 156 12.94 9.09 -16.98
CA GLU A 156 12.15 9.75 -18.02
C GLU A 156 10.78 9.04 -18.21
N ALA A 157 10.79 7.71 -18.33
CA ALA A 157 9.55 6.93 -18.48
C ALA A 157 8.62 7.07 -17.26
N VAL A 158 9.16 7.25 -16.05
CA VAL A 158 8.37 7.52 -14.84
C VAL A 158 7.74 8.91 -14.90
N MET A 159 8.45 9.91 -15.43
CA MET A 159 7.99 11.30 -15.46
C MET A 159 7.00 11.60 -16.59
N ASP A 160 7.05 10.86 -17.70
CA ASP A 160 6.15 11.06 -18.85
C ASP A 160 4.65 11.04 -18.48
N PRO A 161 4.11 10.00 -17.80
CA PRO A 161 2.70 10.00 -17.40
C PRO A 161 2.37 11.06 -16.34
N VAL A 162 3.37 11.51 -15.56
CA VAL A 162 3.20 12.61 -14.59
C VAL A 162 2.95 13.92 -15.34
N ARG A 163 3.77 14.24 -16.35
CA ARG A 163 3.60 15.44 -17.19
C ARG A 163 2.29 15.42 -17.96
N GLN A 164 1.94 14.28 -18.55
CA GLN A 164 0.67 14.11 -19.26
C GLN A 164 -0.54 14.42 -18.39
N ASN A 165 -0.52 14.13 -17.08
CA ASN A 165 -1.62 14.50 -16.20
C ASN A 165 -1.86 16.01 -16.19
N PHE A 166 -0.81 16.83 -16.10
CA PHE A 166 -0.94 18.28 -16.08
C PHE A 166 -1.47 18.81 -17.41
N GLU A 167 -0.93 18.31 -18.53
CA GLU A 167 -1.37 18.67 -19.89
C GLU A 167 -2.85 18.32 -20.11
N GLN A 168 -3.29 17.16 -19.63
CA GLN A 168 -4.66 16.65 -19.84
C GLN A 168 -5.67 17.25 -18.87
N ILE A 169 -5.26 17.67 -17.67
CA ILE A 169 -6.13 18.32 -16.68
C ILE A 169 -6.39 19.78 -17.08
N ARG A 170 -5.35 20.51 -17.52
CA ARG A 170 -5.44 21.97 -17.75
C ARG A 170 -6.64 22.42 -18.61
N PRO A 171 -7.00 21.75 -19.73
CA PRO A 171 -8.15 22.15 -20.55
C PRO A 171 -9.50 22.14 -19.83
N PHE A 172 -9.62 21.42 -18.71
CA PHE A 172 -10.87 21.33 -17.94
C PHE A 172 -11.01 22.46 -16.90
N LEU A 173 -9.93 23.21 -16.64
CA LEU A 173 -9.89 24.24 -15.60
C LEU A 173 -10.02 25.63 -16.22
N SER A 174 -10.92 26.43 -15.65
CA SER A 174 -11.11 27.85 -16.01
C SER A 174 -10.93 28.79 -14.83
N ASP A 175 -11.02 28.28 -13.60
CA ASP A 175 -10.85 29.07 -12.39
C ASP A 175 -9.37 29.39 -12.16
N LYS A 176 -9.07 30.65 -11.82
CA LYS A 176 -7.70 31.11 -11.63
C LYS A 176 -6.99 30.42 -10.47
N ALA A 177 -7.70 30.10 -9.38
CA ALA A 177 -7.10 29.43 -8.23
C ALA A 177 -6.74 27.99 -8.56
N ASP A 178 -7.62 27.26 -9.27
CA ASP A 178 -7.35 25.89 -9.70
C ASP A 178 -6.14 25.83 -10.65
N LEU A 179 -6.03 26.78 -11.59
CA LEU A 179 -4.88 26.88 -12.49
C LEU A 179 -3.56 27.17 -11.76
N LEU A 180 -3.58 28.08 -10.77
CA LEU A 180 -2.40 28.38 -9.95
C LEU A 180 -1.98 27.17 -9.10
N GLN A 181 -2.93 26.42 -8.54
CA GLN A 181 -2.63 25.20 -7.80
C GLN A 181 -2.01 24.14 -8.74
N LEU A 182 -2.55 23.97 -9.95
CA LEU A 182 -2.00 23.05 -10.94
C LEU A 182 -0.58 23.43 -11.35
N ASP A 183 -0.29 24.72 -11.57
CA ASP A 183 1.04 25.24 -11.89
C ASP A 183 2.04 24.95 -10.75
N ALA A 184 1.63 25.18 -9.50
CA ALA A 184 2.46 24.91 -8.32
C ALA A 184 2.76 23.42 -8.15
N LEU A 185 1.76 22.55 -8.34
CA LEU A 185 1.92 21.10 -8.33
C LEU A 185 2.86 20.61 -9.44
N GLN A 186 2.75 21.17 -10.65
CA GLN A 186 3.64 20.85 -11.75
C GLN A 186 5.08 21.24 -11.43
N ALA A 187 5.31 22.46 -10.95
CA ALA A 187 6.63 22.92 -10.55
C ALA A 187 7.24 22.06 -9.43
N TRP A 188 6.44 21.67 -8.44
CA TRP A 188 6.87 20.75 -7.37
C TRP A 188 7.23 19.36 -7.91
N ALA A 189 6.43 18.82 -8.83
CA ALA A 189 6.70 17.51 -9.45
C ALA A 189 8.01 17.53 -10.25
N GLU A 190 8.28 18.58 -11.03
CA GLU A 190 9.52 18.74 -11.80
C GLU A 190 10.75 18.93 -10.91
N ALA A 191 10.66 19.73 -9.85
CA ALA A 191 11.73 19.91 -8.89
C ALA A 191 12.01 18.62 -8.11
N SER A 192 10.97 17.90 -7.69
CA SER A 192 11.08 16.62 -7.01
C SER A 192 11.69 15.56 -7.91
N PHE A 193 11.27 15.49 -9.18
CA PHE A 193 11.85 14.60 -10.16
C PHE A 193 13.36 14.83 -10.33
N THR A 194 13.79 16.09 -10.48
CA THR A 194 15.22 16.43 -10.58
C THR A 194 16.01 15.91 -9.38
N ARG A 195 15.49 16.08 -8.17
CA ARG A 195 16.11 15.59 -6.93
C ARG A 195 16.12 14.07 -6.82
N LEU A 196 15.04 13.41 -7.24
CA LEU A 196 14.83 11.96 -7.11
C LEU A 196 15.42 11.15 -8.26
N LYS A 197 15.86 11.79 -9.35
CA LYS A 197 16.42 11.14 -10.53
C LYS A 197 17.51 10.09 -10.21
N PRO A 198 18.52 10.37 -9.36
CA PRO A 198 19.53 9.37 -9.02
C PRO A 198 18.93 8.13 -8.34
N LEU A 199 17.90 8.31 -7.51
CA LEU A 199 17.23 7.21 -6.84
C LEU A 199 16.40 6.36 -7.82
N PHE A 200 15.72 6.97 -8.80
CA PHE A 200 15.04 6.22 -9.85
C PHE A 200 16.02 5.36 -10.66
N GLU A 201 17.19 5.91 -11.03
CA GLU A 201 18.25 5.19 -11.73
C GLU A 201 18.78 4.01 -10.89
N GLN A 202 19.06 4.27 -9.62
CA GLN A 202 19.51 3.24 -8.69
C GLN A 202 18.49 2.11 -8.54
N ARG A 203 17.20 2.44 -8.39
CA ARG A 203 16.13 1.47 -8.19
C ARG A 203 15.92 0.60 -9.43
N LYS A 204 16.02 1.18 -10.62
CA LYS A 204 16.05 0.41 -11.87
C LYS A 204 17.22 -0.57 -11.90
N ALA A 205 18.43 -0.11 -11.60
CA ALA A 205 19.60 -0.98 -11.57
C ALA A 205 19.49 -2.11 -10.54
N GLN A 206 18.78 -1.88 -9.44
CA GLN A 206 18.56 -2.85 -8.35
C GLN A 206 17.34 -3.77 -8.60
N GLY A 207 16.64 -3.65 -9.72
CA GLY A 207 15.50 -4.52 -10.07
C GLY A 207 14.22 -4.23 -9.29
N PHE A 208 14.01 -2.99 -8.84
CA PHE A 208 12.75 -2.55 -8.24
C PHE A 208 11.66 -2.19 -9.25
N ILE A 209 12.02 -2.09 -10.54
CA ILE A 209 11.05 -1.97 -11.62
C ILE A 209 10.58 -3.39 -11.96
N ARG A 210 9.28 -3.63 -11.79
CA ARG A 210 8.66 -4.95 -11.86
C ARG A 210 7.40 -4.89 -12.72
N GLU A 211 6.91 -6.02 -13.21
CA GLU A 211 5.56 -6.14 -13.80
C GLU A 211 4.51 -6.11 -12.66
N CYS A 212 4.31 -4.92 -12.11
CA CYS A 212 3.39 -4.57 -11.03
C CYS A 212 1.91 -4.70 -11.44
N HIS A 213 1.00 -4.36 -10.53
CA HIS A 213 -0.44 -4.36 -10.80
C HIS A 213 -0.88 -3.09 -11.53
N GLY A 214 -0.31 -1.94 -11.16
CA GLY A 214 -0.55 -0.66 -11.81
C GLY A 214 -1.78 0.13 -11.33
N ASP A 215 -2.67 -0.50 -10.55
CA ASP A 215 -3.99 0.06 -10.16
C ASP A 215 -4.54 -0.48 -8.82
N ILE A 216 -3.67 -0.60 -7.80
CA ILE A 216 -4.09 -1.10 -6.48
C ILE A 216 -4.81 -0.01 -5.68
N HIS A 217 -6.13 -0.12 -5.57
CA HIS A 217 -6.99 0.70 -4.71
C HIS A 217 -8.17 -0.11 -4.17
N LEU A 218 -8.94 0.40 -3.19
CA LEU A 218 -10.01 -0.38 -2.53
C LEU A 218 -11.16 -0.81 -3.45
N GLY A 219 -11.29 -0.20 -4.63
CA GLY A 219 -12.26 -0.60 -5.64
C GLY A 219 -11.87 -1.86 -6.39
N ASN A 220 -10.58 -2.18 -6.39
CA ASN A 220 -9.95 -3.32 -7.05
C ASN A 220 -9.51 -4.38 -6.01
N ALA A 221 -10.21 -4.43 -4.88
CA ALA A 221 -10.03 -5.41 -3.83
C ALA A 221 -11.38 -5.84 -3.26
N THR A 222 -11.54 -7.13 -2.95
CA THR A 222 -12.80 -7.71 -2.48
C THR A 222 -12.58 -8.84 -1.47
N MET A 223 -13.58 -9.15 -0.66
CA MET A 223 -13.58 -10.35 0.18
C MET A 223 -14.18 -11.54 -0.57
N ILE A 224 -13.42 -12.63 -0.70
CA ILE A 224 -13.88 -13.90 -1.27
C ILE A 224 -13.44 -15.02 -0.33
N ASP A 225 -14.39 -15.87 0.07
CA ASP A 225 -14.13 -17.03 0.95
C ASP A 225 -13.38 -16.65 2.25
N GLY A 226 -13.67 -15.45 2.79
CA GLY A 226 -13.07 -14.92 4.02
C GLY A 226 -11.67 -14.31 3.86
N LYS A 227 -11.17 -14.15 2.63
CA LYS A 227 -9.86 -13.59 2.32
C LYS A 227 -9.97 -12.33 1.46
N VAL A 228 -9.02 -11.42 1.61
CA VAL A 228 -8.87 -10.29 0.68
C VAL A 228 -8.34 -10.81 -0.66
N VAL A 229 -8.90 -10.35 -1.77
CA VAL A 229 -8.45 -10.67 -3.13
C VAL A 229 -8.28 -9.36 -3.90
N ILE A 230 -7.08 -9.11 -4.41
CA ILE A 230 -6.73 -7.94 -5.24
C ILE A 230 -6.86 -8.34 -6.71
N PHE A 231 -7.66 -7.61 -7.48
CA PHE A 231 -8.04 -7.96 -8.86
C PHE A 231 -8.04 -6.74 -9.78
N ASP A 232 -8.27 -6.94 -11.07
CA ASP A 232 -8.30 -5.90 -12.11
C ASP A 232 -6.92 -5.20 -12.34
N CYS A 233 -5.86 -6.01 -12.43
CA CYS A 233 -4.53 -5.59 -12.87
C CYS A 233 -4.55 -5.03 -14.30
N ILE A 234 -3.82 -3.93 -14.56
CA ILE A 234 -3.76 -3.29 -15.88
C ILE A 234 -3.10 -4.21 -16.91
N GLU A 235 -3.88 -4.68 -17.88
CA GLU A 235 -3.47 -5.63 -18.92
C GLU A 235 -3.06 -4.97 -20.23
N PHE A 236 -3.55 -3.76 -20.51
CA PHE A 236 -3.45 -3.15 -21.84
C PHE A 236 -2.28 -2.20 -22.05
N ASN A 237 -1.57 -1.81 -20.98
CA ASN A 237 -0.56 -0.77 -21.06
C ASN A 237 0.68 -1.08 -20.22
N GLU A 238 1.78 -1.44 -20.87
CA GLU A 238 3.07 -1.70 -20.23
C GLU A 238 3.55 -0.53 -19.36
N PRO A 239 3.59 0.74 -19.82
CA PRO A 239 3.98 1.88 -18.98
C PRO A 239 3.26 1.97 -17.62
N PHE A 240 2.03 1.45 -17.51
CA PHE A 240 1.27 1.49 -16.26
C PHE A 240 1.51 0.29 -15.33
N ARG A 241 2.09 -0.81 -15.84
CA ARG A 241 2.44 -1.99 -15.03
C ARG A 241 3.93 -2.24 -14.87
N PHE A 242 4.77 -1.77 -15.79
CA PHE A 242 6.24 -1.86 -15.71
C PHE A 242 6.78 -0.68 -14.92
N THR A 243 6.45 -0.64 -13.64
CA THR A 243 6.70 0.50 -12.76
C THR A 243 7.55 0.10 -11.57
N ASP A 244 7.99 1.10 -10.81
CA ASP A 244 8.50 0.87 -9.47
C ASP A 244 7.39 0.30 -8.57
N VAL A 245 7.75 -0.64 -7.70
CA VAL A 245 6.84 -1.21 -6.68
C VAL A 245 6.22 -0.14 -5.75
N TYR A 246 6.87 1.02 -5.60
CA TYR A 246 6.30 2.14 -4.85
C TYR A 246 5.14 2.81 -5.58
N ALA A 247 4.99 2.66 -6.90
CA ALA A 247 3.85 3.22 -7.63
C ALA A 247 2.53 2.54 -7.25
N ASP A 248 2.54 1.24 -6.95
CA ASP A 248 1.40 0.48 -6.43
C ASP A 248 1.17 0.77 -4.94
N THR A 249 2.25 0.74 -4.16
CA THR A 249 2.21 1.03 -2.71
C THR A 249 1.65 2.43 -2.44
N ALA A 250 2.09 3.43 -3.20
CA ALA A 250 1.60 4.79 -3.09
C ALA A 250 0.14 4.93 -3.49
N PHE A 251 -0.34 4.12 -4.45
CA PHE A 251 -1.72 4.20 -4.90
C PHE A 251 -2.68 3.79 -3.79
N LEU A 252 -2.47 2.62 -3.18
CA LEU A 252 -3.32 2.17 -2.08
C LEU A 252 -3.25 3.13 -0.88
N ALA A 253 -2.05 3.59 -0.53
CA ALA A 253 -1.88 4.53 0.57
C ALA A 253 -2.60 5.86 0.30
N MET A 254 -2.55 6.38 -0.93
CA MET A 254 -3.25 7.60 -1.34
C MET A 254 -4.78 7.39 -1.34
N ASP A 255 -5.29 6.26 -1.85
CA ASP A 255 -6.73 5.95 -1.86
C ASP A 255 -7.29 5.84 -0.43
N LEU A 256 -6.54 5.25 0.50
CA LEU A 256 -6.91 5.24 1.92
C LEU A 256 -6.93 6.65 2.52
N GLU A 257 -5.96 7.51 2.17
CA GLU A 257 -5.89 8.88 2.68
C GLU A 257 -7.00 9.79 2.13
N ASP A 258 -7.37 9.64 0.86
CA ASP A 258 -8.53 10.30 0.23
C ASP A 258 -9.85 9.96 0.95
N ARG A 259 -9.97 8.71 1.40
CA ARG A 259 -11.13 8.20 2.16
C ARG A 259 -11.10 8.56 3.65
N GLY A 260 -10.14 9.38 4.09
CA GLY A 260 -9.99 9.78 5.49
C GLY A 260 -9.40 8.70 6.41
N LEU A 261 -8.88 7.60 5.85
CA LEU A 261 -8.36 6.44 6.58
C LEU A 261 -6.84 6.52 6.79
N LYS A 262 -6.33 7.69 7.20
CA LYS A 262 -4.89 7.93 7.39
C LYS A 262 -4.21 6.89 8.29
N CYS A 263 -4.89 6.46 9.36
CA CYS A 263 -4.37 5.44 10.27
C CYS A 263 -4.09 4.11 9.55
N LEU A 264 -5.01 3.68 8.67
CA LEU A 264 -4.86 2.45 7.89
C LEU A 264 -3.80 2.59 6.80
N ALA A 265 -3.71 3.74 6.14
CA ALA A 265 -2.64 4.01 5.17
C ALA A 265 -1.25 3.93 5.80
N ARG A 266 -1.07 4.52 6.99
CA ARG A 266 0.18 4.50 7.74
C ARG A 266 0.54 3.08 8.20
N ARG A 267 -0.45 2.32 8.66
CA ARG A 267 -0.30 0.90 9.01
C ARG A 267 0.17 0.07 7.82
N PHE A 268 -0.49 0.21 6.67
CA PHE A 268 -0.13 -0.46 5.43
C PHE A 268 1.33 -0.20 5.05
N VAL A 269 1.74 1.07 4.98
CA VAL A 269 3.11 1.45 4.59
C VAL A 269 4.13 0.88 5.58
N SER A 270 3.90 1.02 6.89
CA SER A 270 4.84 0.51 7.89
C SER A 270 5.01 -1.00 7.82
N GLN A 271 3.92 -1.75 7.58
CA GLN A 271 4.01 -3.20 7.47
C GLN A 271 4.64 -3.66 6.14
N TYR A 272 4.31 -3.01 5.03
CA TYR A 272 4.95 -3.26 3.74
C TYR A 272 6.49 -3.13 3.85
N LEU A 273 6.97 -2.12 4.58
CA LEU A 273 8.39 -1.91 4.84
C LEU A 273 9.00 -3.00 5.74
N GLU A 274 8.30 -3.44 6.78
CA GLU A 274 8.75 -4.55 7.63
C GLU A 274 8.89 -5.86 6.83
N LEU A 275 7.99 -6.10 5.88
CA LEU A 275 7.97 -7.30 5.04
C LEU A 275 9.03 -7.28 3.94
N THR A 276 9.26 -6.12 3.32
CA THR A 276 10.16 -6.00 2.14
C THR A 276 11.57 -5.54 2.49
N GLY A 277 11.75 -4.81 3.59
CA GLY A 277 13.01 -4.15 3.94
C GLY A 277 13.37 -2.96 3.05
N ASP A 278 12.50 -2.56 2.10
CA ASP A 278 12.78 -1.48 1.14
C ASP A 278 12.51 -0.09 1.72
N TYR A 279 13.25 0.27 2.79
CA TYR A 279 13.15 1.58 3.44
C TYR A 279 13.69 2.72 2.57
N GLN A 280 14.62 2.44 1.65
CA GLN A 280 15.21 3.46 0.78
C GLN A 280 14.17 4.05 -0.20
N GLY A 281 13.19 3.25 -0.63
CA GLY A 281 12.11 3.71 -1.50
C GLY A 281 11.17 4.75 -0.88
N LEU A 282 11.20 4.97 0.44
CA LEU A 282 10.36 5.97 1.11
C LEU A 282 10.49 7.38 0.52
N GLU A 283 11.67 7.73 0.02
CA GLU A 283 11.91 9.01 -0.64
C GLU A 283 11.03 9.24 -1.88
N LEU A 284 10.52 8.16 -2.49
CA LEU A 284 9.63 8.19 -3.65
C LEU A 284 8.14 8.18 -3.28
N LEU A 285 7.79 7.82 -2.03
CA LEU A 285 6.41 7.55 -1.64
C LEU A 285 5.50 8.76 -1.90
N ASN A 286 5.88 9.94 -1.42
CA ASN A 286 5.07 11.15 -1.59
C ASN A 286 5.00 11.63 -3.04
N PHE A 287 6.06 11.42 -3.83
CA PHE A 287 6.05 11.70 -5.27
C PHE A 287 5.00 10.82 -5.98
N TYR A 288 5.02 9.51 -5.74
CA TYR A 288 4.04 8.62 -6.34
C TYR A 288 2.63 8.83 -5.80
N LYS A 289 2.46 9.19 -4.52
CA LYS A 289 1.13 9.52 -3.97
C LYS A 289 0.53 10.75 -4.64
N ALA A 290 1.32 11.81 -4.83
CA ALA A 290 0.89 13.00 -5.55
C ALA A 290 0.55 12.70 -7.01
N TYR A 291 1.38 11.90 -7.68
CA TYR A 291 1.11 11.41 -9.03
C TYR A 291 -0.22 10.65 -9.10
N ARG A 292 -0.45 9.67 -8.22
CA ARG A 292 -1.69 8.87 -8.20
C ARG A 292 -2.92 9.71 -7.85
N ALA A 293 -2.80 10.68 -6.94
CA ALA A 293 -3.87 11.63 -6.67
C ALA A 293 -4.24 12.42 -7.93
N LEU A 294 -3.27 12.90 -8.70
CA LEU A 294 -3.53 13.57 -9.98
C LEU A 294 -4.10 12.64 -11.06
N VAL A 295 -3.74 11.35 -11.06
CA VAL A 295 -4.40 10.36 -11.92
C VAL A 295 -5.89 10.29 -11.57
N ARG A 296 -6.26 10.18 -10.28
CA ARG A 296 -7.67 10.17 -9.86
C ARG A 296 -8.40 11.48 -10.17
N ALA A 297 -7.72 12.61 -9.99
CA ALA A 297 -8.22 13.93 -10.36
C ALA A 297 -8.55 13.99 -11.87
N LYS A 298 -7.63 13.51 -12.72
CA LYS A 298 -7.81 13.43 -14.17
C LYS A 298 -8.97 12.52 -14.56
N VAL A 299 -9.02 11.31 -14.02
CA VAL A 299 -10.09 10.34 -14.32
C VAL A 299 -11.46 10.90 -13.95
N SER A 300 -11.56 11.60 -12.81
CA SER A 300 -12.79 12.30 -12.40
C SER A 300 -13.23 13.33 -13.46
N LEU A 301 -12.31 14.13 -13.99
CA LEU A 301 -12.61 15.13 -15.02
C LEU A 301 -13.03 14.48 -16.35
N PHE A 302 -12.35 13.40 -16.76
CA PHE A 302 -12.65 12.67 -18.00
C PHE A 302 -14.01 11.96 -17.95
N SER A 303 -14.45 11.57 -16.77
CA SER A 303 -15.75 10.92 -16.56
C SER A 303 -16.92 11.92 -16.60
N MET A 304 -16.65 13.23 -16.80
CA MET A 304 -17.69 14.24 -16.93
C MET A 304 -18.44 14.06 -18.26
N PRO A 305 -19.79 13.94 -18.24
CA PRO A 305 -20.58 13.88 -19.47
C PRO A 305 -20.39 15.14 -20.33
N ALA A 306 -20.42 14.99 -21.66
CA ALA A 306 -20.31 16.12 -22.59
C ALA A 306 -21.41 17.19 -22.35
N GLU A 307 -22.61 16.75 -21.98
CA GLU A 307 -23.75 17.61 -21.63
C GLU A 307 -23.97 17.69 -20.11
N ALA A 308 -22.88 17.74 -19.33
CA ALA A 308 -22.98 17.84 -17.87
C ALA A 308 -23.73 19.11 -17.44
N SER A 309 -24.75 18.93 -16.61
CA SER A 309 -25.45 20.03 -15.94
C SER A 309 -24.49 20.86 -15.06
N PRO A 310 -24.83 22.11 -14.71
CA PRO A 310 -24.02 22.91 -13.79
C PRO A 310 -23.73 22.22 -12.45
N VAL A 311 -24.67 21.42 -11.95
CA VAL A 311 -24.53 20.66 -10.70
C VAL A 311 -23.51 19.52 -10.86
N GLN A 312 -23.61 18.75 -11.94
CA GLN A 312 -22.65 17.68 -12.24
C GLN A 312 -21.24 18.24 -12.41
N ARG A 313 -21.10 19.33 -13.16
CA ARG A 313 -19.82 20.00 -13.36
C ARG A 313 -19.22 20.49 -12.04
N ALA A 314 -20.04 21.09 -11.16
CA ALA A 314 -19.59 21.52 -9.85
C ALA A 314 -19.17 20.35 -8.94
N ALA A 315 -19.88 19.22 -8.99
CA ALA A 315 -19.53 18.01 -8.25
C ALA A 315 -18.20 17.42 -8.71
N THR A 316 -17.99 17.28 -10.02
CA THR A 316 -16.71 16.80 -10.58
C THR A 316 -15.55 17.74 -10.26
N LEU A 317 -15.72 19.06 -10.36
CA LEU A 317 -14.67 20.01 -10.00
C LEU A 317 -14.35 19.97 -8.50
N ARG A 318 -15.34 19.71 -7.64
CA ARG A 318 -15.09 19.48 -6.21
C ARG A 318 -14.25 18.22 -5.99
N GLN A 319 -14.55 17.14 -6.69
CA GLN A 319 -13.76 15.90 -6.61
C GLN A 319 -12.32 16.11 -7.12
N TYR A 320 -12.15 16.82 -8.23
CA TYR A 320 -10.83 17.26 -8.70
C TYR A 320 -10.06 18.03 -7.60
N ARG A 321 -10.68 19.05 -7.00
CA ARG A 321 -10.06 19.86 -5.94
C ARG A 321 -9.69 19.03 -4.72
N ASN A 322 -10.49 18.04 -4.33
CA ASN A 322 -10.14 17.14 -3.22
C ASN A 322 -8.83 16.40 -3.51
N TYR A 323 -8.68 15.82 -4.71
CA TYR A 323 -7.44 15.15 -5.11
C TYR A 323 -6.26 16.10 -5.30
N ALA A 324 -6.48 17.29 -5.84
CA ALA A 324 -5.43 18.31 -5.99
C ALA A 324 -4.92 18.79 -4.61
N ASN A 325 -5.83 19.04 -3.65
CA ASN A 325 -5.48 19.36 -2.27
C ASN A 325 -4.73 18.22 -1.59
N LEU A 326 -5.12 16.97 -1.84
CA LEU A 326 -4.42 15.80 -1.33
C LEU A 326 -3.00 15.71 -1.91
N ALA A 327 -2.84 15.89 -3.22
CA ALA A 327 -1.54 15.94 -3.89
C ALA A 327 -0.65 17.06 -3.31
N GLU A 328 -1.22 18.25 -3.10
CA GLU A 328 -0.52 19.39 -2.52
C GLU A 328 -0.07 19.10 -1.09
N SER A 329 -0.88 18.38 -0.29
CA SER A 329 -0.51 18.02 1.08
C SER A 329 0.79 17.20 1.18
N TYR A 330 1.14 16.42 0.14
CA TYR A 330 2.38 15.64 0.09
C TYR A 330 3.63 16.48 -0.19
N SER A 331 3.44 17.74 -0.60
CA SER A 331 4.53 18.70 -0.84
C SER A 331 4.96 19.45 0.44
N THR A 332 4.19 19.31 1.53
CA THR A 332 4.42 20.02 2.79
C THR A 332 5.72 19.60 3.47
N ILE A 333 6.35 20.54 4.20
CA ILE A 333 7.56 20.25 4.97
C ILE A 333 7.17 19.30 6.12
N PRO A 334 7.78 18.11 6.19
CA PRO A 334 7.35 17.11 7.15
C PRO A 334 7.79 17.44 8.58
N SER A 335 6.93 17.13 9.55
CA SER A 335 7.31 17.07 10.96
C SER A 335 7.95 15.72 11.25
N ARG A 336 9.22 15.72 11.65
CA ARG A 336 10.01 14.51 11.92
C ARG A 336 10.44 14.45 13.37
N PHE A 337 10.48 13.25 13.93
CA PHE A 337 11.01 12.97 15.24
C PHE A 337 11.52 11.53 15.28
N LEU A 338 12.45 11.26 16.20
CA LEU A 338 12.88 9.91 16.53
C LEU A 338 12.34 9.54 17.91
N THR A 339 11.70 8.39 18.00
CA THR A 339 11.32 7.79 19.29
C THR A 339 11.99 6.42 19.42
N ILE A 340 12.45 6.12 20.62
CA ILE A 340 12.85 4.75 20.99
C ILE A 340 11.93 4.25 22.08
N THR A 341 11.54 2.98 22.01
CA THR A 341 10.91 2.33 23.15
C THR A 341 12.00 1.90 24.14
N HIS A 342 11.74 2.07 25.43
CA HIS A 342 12.62 1.63 26.50
C HIS A 342 11.83 0.72 27.44
N GLY A 343 12.34 -0.49 27.69
CA GLY A 343 11.68 -1.45 28.59
C GLY A 343 11.89 -2.90 28.17
N VAL A 344 11.66 -3.81 29.11
CA VAL A 344 11.85 -5.24 28.92
C VAL A 344 10.89 -5.83 27.89
N SER A 345 11.16 -7.05 27.44
CA SER A 345 10.29 -7.75 26.50
C SER A 345 8.90 -7.98 27.09
N ALA A 346 7.89 -8.13 26.22
CA ALA A 346 6.47 -8.28 26.59
C ALA A 346 5.80 -7.13 27.36
N VAL A 347 6.49 -6.05 27.72
CA VAL A 347 5.89 -4.86 28.40
C VAL A 347 5.04 -3.96 27.48
N GLY A 348 4.52 -4.46 26.36
CA GLY A 348 3.61 -3.70 25.48
C GLY A 348 4.26 -2.67 24.52
N LYS A 349 5.60 -2.62 24.40
CA LYS A 349 6.32 -1.67 23.51
C LYS A 349 5.82 -1.66 22.06
N SER A 350 5.59 -2.83 21.48
CA SER A 350 5.11 -2.95 20.10
C SER A 350 3.70 -2.37 19.90
N SER A 351 2.86 -2.42 20.93
CA SER A 351 1.54 -1.77 20.93
C SER A 351 1.68 -0.24 20.99
N VAL A 352 2.62 0.27 21.81
CA VAL A 352 2.96 1.70 21.84
C VAL A 352 3.44 2.15 20.45
N ALA A 353 4.42 1.45 19.88
CA ALA A 353 4.98 1.77 18.57
C ALA A 353 3.92 1.76 17.46
N MET A 354 3.03 0.77 17.45
CA MET A 354 1.93 0.71 16.47
C MET A 354 0.97 1.91 16.60
N ARG A 355 0.69 2.38 17.82
CA ARG A 355 -0.11 3.59 18.03
C ARG A 355 0.56 4.84 17.48
N LEU A 356 1.88 4.96 17.58
CA LEU A 356 2.63 6.04 16.94
C LEU A 356 2.56 5.96 15.41
N VAL A 357 2.62 4.76 14.84
CA VAL A 357 2.44 4.54 13.39
C VAL A 357 1.08 5.07 12.94
N GLU A 358 0.00 4.55 13.53
CA GLU A 358 -1.37 4.88 13.11
C GLU A 358 -1.69 6.37 13.35
N ALA A 359 -1.37 6.89 14.53
CA ALA A 359 -1.79 8.23 14.93
C ALA A 359 -0.90 9.35 14.39
N LEU A 360 0.41 9.10 14.21
CA LEU A 360 1.40 10.14 13.89
C LEU A 360 2.18 9.88 12.60
N GLY A 361 1.96 8.74 11.93
CA GLY A 361 2.67 8.40 10.69
C GLY A 361 4.14 8.05 10.89
N ALA A 362 4.52 7.64 12.10
CA ALA A 362 5.87 7.11 12.34
C ALA A 362 6.07 5.79 11.58
N ILE A 363 7.24 5.60 10.98
CA ILE A 363 7.66 4.29 10.48
C ILE A 363 8.21 3.49 11.64
N ARG A 364 7.72 2.27 11.83
CA ARG A 364 8.18 1.38 12.88
C ARG A 364 9.37 0.54 12.40
N LEU A 365 10.44 0.54 13.19
CA LEU A 365 11.60 -0.33 13.00
C LEU A 365 11.67 -1.28 14.19
N ARG A 366 11.48 -2.59 13.95
CA ARG A 366 11.46 -3.57 15.04
C ARG A 366 12.74 -4.38 15.11
N SER A 367 13.31 -4.47 16.29
CA SER A 367 14.57 -5.21 16.49
C SER A 367 14.46 -6.70 16.19
N ASP A 368 13.31 -7.34 16.44
CA ASP A 368 13.06 -8.75 16.15
C ASP A 368 13.01 -9.03 14.64
N VAL A 369 12.32 -8.19 13.88
CA VAL A 369 12.25 -8.28 12.41
C VAL A 369 13.63 -8.07 11.79
N ILE A 370 14.33 -6.99 12.16
CA ILE A 370 15.67 -6.70 11.61
C ILE A 370 16.68 -7.79 11.98
N ARG A 371 16.62 -8.32 13.20
CA ARG A 371 17.48 -9.44 13.62
C ARG A 371 17.23 -10.69 12.76
N LYS A 372 15.97 -11.07 12.52
CA LYS A 372 15.62 -12.21 11.67
C LYS A 372 16.04 -12.01 10.21
N GLN A 373 15.99 -10.77 9.71
CA GLN A 373 16.50 -10.44 8.37
C GLN A 373 18.02 -10.58 8.27
N LEU A 374 18.78 -10.18 9.31
CA LEU A 374 20.24 -10.25 9.32
C LEU A 374 20.78 -11.68 9.51
N PHE A 375 20.13 -12.47 10.37
CA PHE A 375 20.70 -13.74 10.85
C PHE A 375 19.84 -14.97 10.54
N GLY A 376 18.69 -14.79 9.89
CA GLY A 376 17.72 -15.85 9.62
C GLY A 376 16.83 -16.17 10.82
N GLN A 377 15.97 -17.18 10.65
CA GLN A 377 15.17 -17.72 11.75
C GLN A 377 16.03 -18.63 12.62
N GLN A 378 15.86 -18.52 13.94
CA GLN A 378 16.51 -19.42 14.87
C GLN A 378 15.87 -20.81 14.78
N THR A 379 16.68 -21.84 14.57
CA THR A 379 16.23 -23.22 14.32
C THR A 379 16.15 -24.09 15.59
N ALA A 380 16.61 -23.61 16.74
CA ALA A 380 16.58 -24.33 18.03
C ALA A 380 16.40 -23.39 19.24
N GLU A 381 15.83 -23.92 20.34
CA GLU A 381 15.82 -23.29 21.66
C GLU A 381 17.25 -23.23 22.21
N ASN A 382 17.95 -22.10 22.03
CA ASN A 382 19.24 -21.85 22.68
C ASN A 382 19.03 -21.03 23.96
N ALA A 383 20.01 -21.07 24.87
CA ALA A 383 19.98 -20.32 26.11
C ALA A 383 19.92 -18.79 25.89
N VAL A 384 19.59 -18.04 26.94
CA VAL A 384 19.55 -16.57 26.92
C VAL A 384 20.93 -16.03 26.52
N GLY A 385 21.00 -15.32 25.39
CA GLY A 385 22.23 -14.70 24.90
C GLY A 385 23.01 -15.52 23.87
N ASP A 386 22.47 -16.63 23.38
CA ASP A 386 23.07 -17.44 22.32
C ASP A 386 22.45 -17.18 20.93
N GLY A 387 23.12 -17.67 19.88
CA GLY A 387 22.65 -17.58 18.51
C GLY A 387 22.48 -16.12 18.03
N ILE A 388 21.30 -15.80 17.51
CA ILE A 388 20.98 -14.46 16.97
C ILE A 388 20.90 -13.36 18.05
N TYR A 389 20.98 -13.74 19.33
CA TYR A 389 20.90 -12.84 20.50
C TYR A 389 22.24 -12.64 21.22
N ASN A 390 23.34 -13.16 20.69
CA ASN A 390 24.66 -12.90 21.26
C ASN A 390 25.05 -11.41 21.18
N ALA A 391 26.14 -11.03 21.85
CA ALA A 391 26.57 -9.64 21.94
C ALA A 391 26.82 -9.00 20.55
N ASP A 392 27.53 -9.70 19.67
CA ASP A 392 27.86 -9.21 18.33
C ASP A 392 26.60 -9.05 17.45
N ALA A 393 25.71 -10.04 17.47
CA ALA A 393 24.44 -10.01 16.75
C ALA A 393 23.52 -8.90 17.28
N SER A 394 23.52 -8.67 18.59
CA SER A 394 22.81 -7.56 19.21
C SER A 394 23.37 -6.22 18.73
N THR A 395 24.68 -6.02 18.79
CA THR A 395 25.34 -4.79 18.31
C THR A 395 25.04 -4.54 16.83
N ALA A 396 25.17 -5.55 15.98
CA ALA A 396 24.85 -5.45 14.55
C ALA A 396 23.37 -5.11 14.30
N THR A 397 22.45 -5.68 15.07
CA THR A 397 21.01 -5.36 14.97
C THR A 397 20.74 -3.90 15.31
N TYR A 398 21.30 -3.39 16.42
CA TYR A 398 21.12 -1.98 16.81
C TYR A 398 21.76 -1.03 15.81
N ASN A 399 22.96 -1.34 15.30
CA ASN A 399 23.59 -0.55 14.25
C ASN A 399 22.71 -0.47 12.99
N LYS A 400 22.12 -1.59 12.57
CA LYS A 400 21.20 -1.60 11.43
C LYS A 400 19.92 -0.80 11.69
N LEU A 401 19.35 -0.89 12.89
CA LEU A 401 18.18 -0.07 13.27
C LEU A 401 18.50 1.42 13.19
N HIS A 402 19.67 1.84 13.67
CA HIS A 402 20.13 3.23 13.63
C HIS A 402 20.39 3.73 12.20
N GLU A 403 21.00 2.89 11.36
CA GLU A 403 21.18 3.17 9.93
C GLU A 403 19.83 3.39 9.22
N LEU A 404 18.89 2.46 9.41
CA LEU A 404 17.54 2.53 8.82
C LEU A 404 16.76 3.75 9.34
N ALA A 405 16.87 4.06 10.64
CA ALA A 405 16.25 5.26 11.21
C ALA A 405 16.75 6.53 10.53
N GLY A 406 18.06 6.61 10.24
CA GLY A 406 18.64 7.70 9.46
C GLY A 406 18.05 7.82 8.05
N ILE A 407 17.84 6.69 7.36
CA ILE A 407 17.22 6.65 6.02
C ILE A 407 15.78 7.17 6.08
N VAL A 408 14.97 6.64 7.00
CA VAL A 408 13.57 7.04 7.21
C VAL A 408 13.45 8.54 7.50
N LEU A 409 14.30 9.06 8.39
CA LEU A 409 14.30 10.47 8.77
C LEU A 409 14.72 11.38 7.62
N ARG A 410 15.69 10.99 6.79
CA ARG A 410 16.08 11.75 5.59
C ARG A 410 14.98 11.71 4.52
N ALA A 411 14.24 10.61 4.43
CA ALA A 411 13.09 10.48 3.54
C ALA A 411 11.87 11.33 3.94
N GLY A 412 11.90 11.99 5.09
CA GLY A 412 10.82 12.89 5.51
C GLY A 412 9.88 12.31 6.56
N PHE A 413 10.11 11.11 7.09
CA PHE A 413 9.15 10.44 7.98
C PHE A 413 9.63 10.43 9.43
N PRO A 414 8.74 10.57 10.42
CA PRO A 414 9.07 10.26 11.81
C PRO A 414 9.34 8.75 11.96
N VAL A 415 10.11 8.38 12.97
CA VAL A 415 10.50 6.97 13.20
C VAL A 415 10.29 6.57 14.66
N VAL A 416 9.82 5.34 14.86
CA VAL A 416 9.79 4.67 16.15
C VAL A 416 10.61 3.38 16.10
N ILE A 417 11.65 3.30 16.92
CA ILE A 417 12.46 2.09 17.05
C ILE A 417 11.90 1.25 18.19
N ASP A 418 11.24 0.16 17.84
CA ASP A 418 10.68 -0.84 18.75
C ASP A 418 11.75 -1.87 19.13
N ALA A 419 12.50 -1.54 20.18
CA ALA A 419 13.53 -2.35 20.78
C ALA A 419 13.54 -2.17 22.31
N THR A 420 14.38 -2.91 23.02
CA THR A 420 14.40 -2.86 24.49
C THR A 420 15.22 -1.69 25.04
N TYR A 421 16.29 -1.29 24.34
CA TYR A 421 17.17 -0.16 24.69
C TYR A 421 17.66 -0.15 26.15
N LEU A 422 17.94 -1.34 26.71
CA LEU A 422 18.27 -1.50 28.12
C LEU A 422 19.65 -0.93 28.52
N LYS A 423 20.51 -0.64 27.53
CA LYS A 423 21.87 -0.15 27.72
C LYS A 423 21.98 1.32 27.31
N ARG A 424 22.69 2.11 28.12
CA ARG A 424 22.87 3.55 27.86
C ARG A 424 23.55 3.80 26.51
N GLU A 425 24.58 3.04 26.18
CA GLU A 425 25.30 3.15 24.90
C GLU A 425 24.36 3.03 23.68
N GLN A 426 23.37 2.12 23.74
CA GLN A 426 22.38 1.98 22.67
C GLN A 426 21.51 3.23 22.55
N ARG A 427 21.08 3.81 23.69
CA ARG A 427 20.24 5.01 23.72
C ARG A 427 21.00 6.24 23.25
N ASP A 428 22.28 6.36 23.61
CA ASP A 428 23.16 7.41 23.15
C ASP A 428 23.40 7.31 21.63
N ALA A 429 23.60 6.10 21.09
CA ALA A 429 23.71 5.89 19.64
C ALA A 429 22.43 6.29 18.89
N ALA A 430 21.24 5.98 19.42
CA ALA A 430 19.98 6.45 18.82
C ALA A 430 19.84 7.98 18.89
N ALA A 431 20.31 8.61 19.97
CA ALA A 431 20.34 10.06 20.12
C ALA A 431 21.23 10.72 19.07
N GLN A 432 22.39 10.13 18.78
CA GLN A 432 23.32 10.62 17.74
C GLN A 432 22.69 10.59 16.35
N VAL A 433 21.86 9.59 16.03
CA VAL A 433 21.11 9.58 14.76
C VAL A 433 20.15 10.76 14.68
N ALA A 434 19.42 11.04 15.77
CA ALA A 434 18.49 12.15 15.82
C ALA A 434 19.22 13.51 15.68
N GLU A 435 20.36 13.67 16.33
CA GLU A 435 21.21 14.86 16.22
C GLU A 435 21.74 15.03 14.79
N ALA A 436 22.31 13.98 14.19
CA ALA A 436 22.85 13.99 12.83
C ALA A 436 21.79 14.27 11.76
N THR A 437 20.51 14.04 12.05
CA THR A 437 19.39 14.30 11.14
C THR A 437 18.56 15.54 11.50
N GLY A 438 18.95 16.23 12.57
CA GLY A 438 18.35 17.49 13.05
C GLY A 438 16.92 17.33 13.56
N VAL A 439 16.61 16.24 14.27
CA VAL A 439 15.25 15.96 14.78
C VAL A 439 15.23 15.77 16.30
N PRO A 440 14.11 16.06 16.98
CA PRO A 440 13.96 15.74 18.39
C PRO A 440 13.98 14.22 18.63
N CYS A 441 14.57 13.82 19.75
CA CYS A 441 14.63 12.44 20.23
C CYS A 441 13.85 12.28 21.54
N LEU A 442 12.97 11.28 21.61
CA LEU A 442 12.16 10.97 22.80
C LEU A 442 12.29 9.50 23.20
N ILE A 443 12.52 9.25 24.49
CA ILE A 443 12.55 7.91 25.08
C ILE A 443 11.18 7.58 25.66
N LEU A 444 10.52 6.54 25.15
CA LEU A 444 9.25 6.04 25.66
C LEU A 444 9.51 4.96 26.71
N ASP A 445 9.56 5.34 27.99
CA ASP A 445 9.82 4.42 29.10
C ASP A 445 8.56 3.61 29.42
N CYS A 446 8.47 2.43 28.82
CA CYS A 446 7.32 1.55 28.86
C CYS A 446 7.33 0.70 30.13
N THR A 447 6.22 0.74 30.87
CA THR A 447 6.04 0.02 32.12
C THR A 447 4.69 -0.70 32.15
N ALA A 448 4.64 -1.82 32.87
CA ALA A 448 3.42 -2.55 33.23
C ALA A 448 3.70 -3.35 34.51
N PRO A 449 2.67 -3.67 35.32
CA PRO A 449 2.84 -4.59 36.46
C PRO A 449 3.29 -5.98 36.02
N ASP A 450 4.14 -6.65 36.81
CA ASP A 450 4.68 -7.98 36.46
C ASP A 450 3.57 -9.02 36.17
N ALA A 451 2.49 -9.01 36.96
CA ALA A 451 1.34 -9.90 36.75
C ALA A 451 0.67 -9.70 35.38
N VAL A 452 0.69 -8.48 34.84
CA VAL A 452 0.15 -8.19 33.50
C VAL A 452 1.10 -8.71 32.42
N ILE A 453 2.41 -8.55 32.60
CA ILE A 453 3.43 -9.08 31.67
C ILE A 453 3.35 -10.60 31.59
N GLU A 454 3.22 -11.28 32.73
CA GLU A 454 3.04 -12.74 32.82
C GLU A 454 1.78 -13.19 32.06
N GLY A 455 0.66 -12.51 32.27
CA GLY A 455 -0.60 -12.79 31.55
C GLY A 455 -0.47 -12.62 30.04
N TRP A 456 0.20 -11.57 29.57
CA TRP A 456 0.43 -11.34 28.14
C TRP A 456 1.36 -12.39 27.52
N LEU A 457 2.41 -12.81 28.21
CA LEU A 457 3.30 -13.89 27.76
C LEU A 457 2.54 -15.22 27.62
N ALA A 458 1.72 -15.56 28.60
CA ALA A 458 0.90 -16.78 28.56
C ALA A 458 -0.08 -16.75 27.38
N HIS A 459 -0.75 -15.61 27.15
CA HIS A 459 -1.66 -15.45 26.02
C HIS A 459 -0.93 -15.58 24.67
N ARG A 460 0.22 -14.91 24.49
CA ARG A 460 1.00 -15.00 23.24
C ARG A 460 1.44 -16.42 22.92
N LYS A 461 1.88 -17.18 23.92
CA LYS A 461 2.26 -18.59 23.75
C LYS A 461 1.09 -19.45 23.26
N SER A 462 -0.15 -19.11 23.62
CA SER A 462 -1.34 -19.81 23.16
C SER A 462 -1.75 -19.49 21.73
N VAL A 463 -1.42 -18.29 21.22
CA VAL A 463 -1.82 -17.81 19.89
C VAL A 463 -0.77 -18.15 18.80
N GLY A 464 0.51 -18.24 19.15
CA GLY A 464 1.56 -18.77 18.26
C GLY A 464 1.94 -17.89 17.06
N THR A 465 1.53 -16.62 17.02
CA THR A 465 1.72 -15.70 15.87
C THR A 465 2.71 -14.55 16.12
N ASP A 466 3.36 -14.47 17.28
CA ASP A 466 4.27 -13.37 17.62
C ASP A 466 5.71 -13.66 17.13
N PRO A 467 6.36 -12.75 16.38
CA PRO A 467 7.77 -12.88 16.04
C PRO A 467 8.74 -12.69 17.23
N SER A 468 8.28 -12.28 18.42
CA SER A 468 9.12 -12.14 19.60
C SER A 468 9.37 -13.49 20.32
N ASP A 469 10.64 -13.86 20.49
CA ASP A 469 11.05 -15.11 21.16
C ASP A 469 11.16 -14.99 22.70
N ALA A 470 10.45 -14.02 23.31
CA ALA A 470 10.64 -13.67 24.72
C ALA A 470 9.95 -14.65 25.69
N THR A 471 10.71 -15.17 26.65
CA THR A 471 10.20 -15.98 27.78
C THR A 471 10.22 -15.17 29.09
N LEU A 472 9.58 -15.70 30.15
CA LEU A 472 9.64 -15.08 31.48
C LEU A 472 11.07 -14.98 32.02
N GLU A 473 11.91 -15.97 31.73
CA GLU A 473 13.33 -15.98 32.10
C GLU A 473 14.11 -14.87 31.38
N VAL A 474 13.84 -14.66 30.08
CA VAL A 474 14.40 -13.54 29.32
C VAL A 474 13.99 -12.20 29.93
N VAL A 475 12.72 -12.04 30.33
CA VAL A 475 12.24 -10.80 30.97
C VAL A 475 12.99 -10.54 32.29
N LYS A 476 13.15 -11.55 33.15
CA LYS A 476 13.89 -11.40 34.42
C LYS A 476 15.37 -11.06 34.19
N ALA A 477 16.02 -11.72 33.23
CA ALA A 477 17.41 -11.42 32.86
C ALA A 477 17.55 -9.99 32.31
N GLN A 478 16.59 -9.52 31.52
CA GLN A 478 16.54 -8.16 31.01
C GLN A 478 16.30 -7.14 32.13
N GLN A 479 15.43 -7.43 33.10
CA GLN A 479 15.23 -6.56 34.27
C GLN A 479 16.53 -6.41 35.07
N ALA A 480 17.25 -7.51 35.32
CA ALA A 480 18.50 -7.50 36.08
C ALA A 480 19.66 -6.76 35.37
N SER A 481 19.67 -6.77 34.04
CA SER A 481 20.73 -6.14 33.22
C SER A 481 20.38 -4.71 32.76
N ARG A 482 19.19 -4.21 33.09
CA ARG A 482 18.71 -2.88 32.69
C ARG A 482 19.49 -1.78 33.40
N GLU A 483 20.04 -0.87 32.62
CA GLU A 483 20.63 0.37 33.13
C GLU A 483 19.52 1.43 33.28
N PRO A 484 19.44 2.11 34.43
CA PRO A 484 18.45 3.17 34.64
C PRO A 484 18.68 4.32 33.66
N LEU A 485 17.62 5.11 33.43
CA LEU A 485 17.74 6.35 32.66
C LEU A 485 18.57 7.37 33.46
N GLY A 486 19.56 7.97 32.81
CA GLY A 486 20.33 9.08 33.37
C GLY A 486 19.48 10.35 33.54
N ALA A 487 19.98 11.31 34.33
CA ALA A 487 19.27 12.56 34.58
C ALA A 487 18.99 13.35 33.28
N ASP A 488 19.92 13.32 32.33
CA ASP A 488 19.77 13.91 31.00
C ASP A 488 18.72 13.17 30.15
N GLU A 489 18.62 11.85 30.28
CA GLU A 489 17.65 11.02 29.56
C GLU A 489 16.23 11.23 30.08
N ILE A 490 16.07 11.45 31.39
CA ILE A 490 14.78 11.73 32.03
C ILE A 490 14.14 13.01 31.47
N LEU A 491 14.94 14.04 31.14
CA LEU A 491 14.44 15.28 30.55
C LEU A 491 13.83 15.09 29.15
N ARG A 492 14.23 14.03 28.46
CA ARG A 492 13.77 13.64 27.12
C ARG A 492 13.07 12.27 27.13
N SER A 493 12.50 11.87 28.27
CA SER A 493 11.71 10.66 28.38
C SER A 493 10.25 10.95 28.74
N LYS A 494 9.37 10.04 28.33
CA LYS A 494 7.98 10.02 28.77
C LYS A 494 7.68 8.61 29.26
N ARG A 495 7.21 8.51 30.50
CA ARG A 495 6.72 7.24 31.04
C ARG A 495 5.40 6.87 30.37
N VAL A 496 5.29 5.62 29.93
CA VAL A 496 4.10 5.06 29.30
C VAL A 496 3.66 3.82 30.08
N GLU A 497 2.49 3.90 30.71
CA GLU A 497 1.84 2.76 31.33
C GLU A 497 1.10 1.97 30.24
N THR A 498 1.71 0.90 29.76
CA THR A 498 1.23 0.18 28.57
C THR A 498 -0.07 -0.59 28.79
N ASN A 499 -0.40 -0.88 30.05
CA ASN A 499 -1.68 -1.46 30.46
C ASN A 499 -2.80 -0.41 30.59
N ASN A 500 -2.51 0.87 30.34
CA ASN A 500 -3.46 1.98 30.51
C ASN A 500 -3.57 2.80 29.21
N SER A 501 -4.70 2.66 28.50
CA SER A 501 -4.93 3.35 27.22
C SER A 501 -4.83 4.88 27.31
N LYS A 502 -5.23 5.48 28.44
CA LYS A 502 -5.14 6.94 28.65
C LYS A 502 -3.70 7.45 28.63
N SER A 503 -2.74 6.63 29.08
CA SER A 503 -1.32 7.00 29.03
C SER A 503 -0.84 7.16 27.60
N LEU A 504 -1.31 6.31 26.68
CA LEU A 504 -1.00 6.37 25.26
C LEU A 504 -1.70 7.55 24.58
N ASP A 505 -2.98 7.78 24.86
CA ASP A 505 -3.71 8.88 24.24
C ASP A 505 -3.13 10.24 24.65
N THR A 506 -2.69 10.38 25.91
CA THR A 506 -1.97 11.57 26.39
C THR A 506 -0.64 11.76 25.67
N LEU A 507 0.14 10.68 25.48
CA LEU A 507 1.41 10.74 24.74
C LEU A 507 1.20 11.26 23.31
N ILE A 508 0.19 10.74 22.60
CA ILE A 508 -0.11 11.15 21.23
C ILE A 508 -0.54 12.62 21.18
N ALA A 509 -1.38 13.05 22.12
CA ALA A 509 -1.82 14.44 22.21
C ALA A 509 -0.65 15.40 22.49
N ASP A 510 0.23 15.06 23.45
CA ASP A 510 1.42 15.85 23.79
C ASP A 510 2.35 16.03 22.57
N ILE A 511 2.56 14.97 21.78
CA ILE A 511 3.40 15.03 20.58
C ILE A 511 2.77 15.95 19.52
N ARG A 512 1.47 15.80 19.22
CA ARG A 512 0.76 16.66 18.26
C ARG A 512 0.79 18.13 18.65
N GLN A 513 0.67 18.42 19.95
CA GLN A 513 0.73 19.80 20.43
C GLN A 513 2.09 20.45 20.16
N ARG A 514 3.19 19.68 20.22
CA ARG A 514 4.55 20.18 19.97
C ARG A 514 4.94 20.16 18.49
N LEU A 515 4.32 19.28 17.70
CA LEU A 515 4.57 19.10 16.28
C LEU A 515 3.24 19.18 15.53
N PRO A 516 2.71 20.41 15.28
CA PRO A 516 1.38 20.61 14.73
C PRO A 516 1.20 20.14 13.28
N GLY A 517 2.28 19.72 12.60
CA GLY A 517 2.24 19.17 11.25
C GLY A 517 1.96 17.65 11.15
N LEU A 518 1.64 16.96 12.25
CA LEU A 518 1.45 15.50 12.34
C LEU A 518 0.00 15.00 12.22
#